data_AF-D5L018-F1
#
_entry.id   AF-D5L018-F1
#
_cell.length_a   1.000
_cell.length_b   1.000
_cell.length_c   1.000
_cell.angle_alpha   90.00
_cell.angle_beta   90.00
_cell.angle_gamma   90.00
#
_symmetry.space_group_name_H-M   'P 1'
#
loop_
_entity.id
_entity.type
_entity.pdbx_description
1 polymer ?
#
loop_
_entity_poly.entity_id
_entity_poly.type
_entity_poly.pdbx_seq_one_letter_code
_entity_poly.pdbx_strand_id
1 'polypeptide(L)'
;DAAKNQVAMNPHNTVFDAKRLIGRRFNDPSVSADAKHFPFKIVDKDNKPMIQVEYKGETKTFAPEEISSMILVKMKETAEAYLGYDIKNAVI
;
A
#
# COMPACT_ATOMS: atom_id res chain seq x y z
N ASP A 1 0.04 4.32 -13.13
CA ASP A 1 -0.83 5.53 -13.14
C ASP A 1 -2.31 5.30 -12.85
N ALA A 2 -2.92 4.19 -13.27
CA ALA A 2 -4.36 3.96 -13.08
C ALA A 2 -4.88 4.29 -11.65
N ALA A 3 -4.20 3.78 -10.61
CA ALA A 3 -4.57 4.05 -9.22
C ALA A 3 -4.41 5.54 -8.83
N LYS A 4 -3.38 6.23 -9.33
CA LYS A 4 -3.15 7.66 -9.05
C LYS A 4 -4.20 8.55 -9.71
N ASN A 5 -4.63 8.19 -10.92
CA ASN A 5 -5.58 9.00 -11.69
C ASN A 5 -6.98 9.04 -11.07
N GLN A 6 -7.36 7.99 -10.32
CA GLN A 6 -8.67 7.89 -9.67
C GLN A 6 -8.70 8.41 -8.23
N VAL A 7 -7.58 8.92 -7.69
CA VAL A 7 -7.47 9.31 -6.28
C VAL A 7 -8.52 10.35 -5.87
N ALA A 8 -8.86 11.29 -6.76
CA ALA A 8 -9.88 12.30 -6.49
C ALA A 8 -11.30 11.73 -6.41
N MET A 9 -11.58 10.63 -7.13
CA MET A 9 -12.88 9.98 -7.15
C MET A 9 -13.03 8.90 -6.07
N ASN A 10 -11.93 8.25 -5.68
CA ASN A 10 -11.93 7.18 -4.69
C ASN A 10 -10.79 7.33 -3.66
N PRO A 11 -10.75 8.44 -2.89
CA PRO A 11 -9.61 8.76 -2.04
C PRO A 11 -9.44 7.78 -0.88
N HIS A 12 -10.53 7.31 -0.27
CA HIS A 12 -10.49 6.41 0.89
C HIS A 12 -9.95 5.00 0.56
N ASN A 13 -10.01 4.59 -0.71
CA ASN A 13 -9.55 3.27 -1.16
C ASN A 13 -8.34 3.36 -2.09
N THR A 14 -7.77 4.56 -2.27
CA THR A 14 -6.54 4.76 -3.03
C THR A 14 -5.38 4.95 -2.06
N VAL A 15 -4.61 3.88 -1.87
CA VAL A 15 -3.51 3.83 -0.91
C VAL A 15 -2.22 4.36 -1.55
N PHE A 16 -1.52 5.21 -0.81
CA PHE A 16 -0.19 5.73 -1.14
C PHE A 16 0.65 5.85 0.13
N ASP A 17 1.94 6.15 -0.01
CA ASP A 17 2.88 6.34 1.12
C ASP A 17 2.96 5.16 2.13
N ALA A 18 2.59 3.94 1.72
CA ALA A 18 2.68 2.74 2.55
C ALA A 18 4.09 2.51 3.13
N LYS A 19 5.14 2.93 2.41
CA LYS A 19 6.54 2.89 2.87
C LYS A 19 6.78 3.63 4.19
N ARG A 20 5.98 4.65 4.52
CA ARG A 20 6.07 5.37 5.80
C ARG A 20 5.67 4.50 7.00
N LEU A 21 4.84 3.48 6.76
CA LEU A 21 4.26 2.62 7.79
C LEU A 21 5.04 1.30 7.99
N ILE A 22 5.81 0.86 6.99
CA ILE A 22 6.58 -0.40 7.04
C ILE A 22 7.50 -0.43 8.25
N GLY A 23 7.45 -1.55 8.99
CA GLY A 23 8.32 -1.79 10.15
C GLY A 23 8.01 -0.91 11.38
N ARG A 24 7.01 -0.01 11.30
CA ARG A 24 6.58 0.80 12.44
C ARG A 24 5.54 0.08 13.29
N ARG A 25 5.37 0.56 14.52
CA ARG A 25 4.29 0.14 15.42
C ARG A 25 3.13 1.13 15.31
N PHE A 26 1.91 0.65 15.55
CA PHE A 26 0.71 1.51 15.46
C PHE A 26 0.77 2.68 16.44
N ASN A 27 1.36 2.45 17.61
CA ASN A 27 1.54 3.47 18.65
C ASN A 27 2.74 4.41 18.44
N ASP A 28 3.48 4.30 17.35
CA ASP A 28 4.55 5.26 17.01
C ASP A 28 3.91 6.63 16.73
N PRO A 29 4.35 7.72 17.39
CA PRO A 29 3.85 9.07 17.13
C PRO A 29 3.89 9.47 15.65
N SER A 30 4.85 8.96 14.88
CA SER A 30 4.92 9.24 13.44
C SER A 30 3.73 8.65 12.68
N VAL A 31 3.25 7.46 13.07
CA VAL A 31 2.10 6.80 12.41
C VAL A 31 0.85 7.61 12.67
N SER A 32 0.65 8.09 13.89
CA SER A 32 -0.46 8.99 14.22
C SER A 32 -0.38 10.33 13.47
N ALA A 33 0.82 10.89 13.31
CA ALA A 33 1.03 12.12 12.54
C ALA A 33 0.71 11.91 11.04
N ASP A 34 1.25 10.87 10.42
CA ASP A 34 1.02 10.54 9.01
C ASP A 34 -0.46 10.20 8.76
N ALA A 35 -1.12 9.46 9.67
CA ALA A 35 -2.52 9.08 9.56
C ALA A 35 -3.49 10.27 9.43
N LYS A 36 -3.14 11.44 10.01
CA LYS A 36 -3.96 12.67 9.89
C LYS A 36 -3.96 13.26 8.48
N HIS A 37 -2.97 12.91 7.67
CA HIS A 37 -2.80 13.41 6.31
C HIS A 37 -3.28 12.42 5.25
N PHE A 38 -3.61 11.19 5.64
CA PHE A 38 -4.10 10.18 4.72
C PHE A 38 -5.62 10.18 4.62
N PRO A 39 -6.18 10.03 3.41
CA PRO A 39 -7.61 9.86 3.22
C PRO A 39 -8.10 8.45 3.55
N PHE A 40 -7.21 7.45 3.57
CA PHE A 40 -7.54 6.06 3.89
C PHE A 40 -7.34 5.78 5.38
N LYS A 41 -8.02 4.75 5.88
CA LYS A 41 -8.04 4.42 7.30
C LYS A 41 -6.86 3.53 7.69
N ILE A 42 -6.18 3.88 8.77
CA ILE A 42 -5.19 3.01 9.43
C ILE A 42 -5.81 2.46 10.70
N VAL A 43 -5.72 1.14 10.90
CA VAL A 43 -6.24 0.43 12.07
C VAL A 43 -5.12 -0.33 12.76
N ASP A 44 -5.29 -0.57 14.06
CA ASP A 44 -4.37 -1.39 14.83
C ASP A 44 -4.71 -2.87 14.68
N LYS A 45 -3.68 -3.70 14.49
CA LYS A 45 -3.74 -5.15 14.65
C LYS A 45 -2.48 -5.60 15.38
N ASP A 46 -2.62 -5.96 16.65
CA ASP A 46 -1.50 -6.42 17.49
C ASP A 46 -0.32 -5.41 17.54
N ASN A 47 -0.64 -4.12 17.69
CA ASN A 47 0.28 -2.98 17.64
C ASN A 47 1.01 -2.81 16.30
N LYS A 48 0.47 -3.35 15.21
CA LYS A 48 0.94 -3.14 13.83
C LYS A 48 -0.05 -2.25 13.08
N PRO A 49 0.43 -1.21 12.36
CA PRO A 49 -0.45 -0.38 11.56
C PRO A 49 -0.90 -1.14 10.31
N MET A 50 -2.21 -1.30 10.16
CA MET A 50 -2.84 -1.95 9.02
C MET A 50 -3.66 -0.92 8.23
N ILE A 51 -3.69 -1.06 6.91
CA ILE A 51 -4.46 -0.18 6.02
C ILE A 51 -5.81 -0.84 5.75
N GLN A 52 -6.90 -0.19 6.11
CA GLN A 52 -8.26 -0.67 5.90
C GLN A 52 -8.89 0.03 4.69
N VAL A 53 -9.37 -0.77 3.74
CA VAL A 53 -10.03 -0.30 2.51
C VAL A 53 -11.26 -1.15 2.21
N GLU A 54 -12.18 -0.60 1.43
CA GLU A 54 -13.26 -1.38 0.82
C GLU A 54 -12.79 -1.89 -0.55
N TYR A 55 -12.89 -3.20 -0.75
CA TYR A 55 -12.52 -3.85 -2.00
C TYR A 55 -13.59 -4.87 -2.39
N LYS A 56 -14.23 -4.65 -3.54
CA LYS A 56 -15.32 -5.48 -4.07
C LYS A 56 -16.50 -5.65 -3.08
N GLY A 57 -16.85 -4.58 -2.37
CA GLY A 57 -17.95 -4.57 -1.39
C GLY A 57 -17.60 -5.18 -0.03
N GLU A 58 -16.35 -5.60 0.18
CA GLU A 58 -15.87 -6.15 1.44
C GLU A 58 -14.84 -5.22 2.08
N THR A 59 -14.89 -5.10 3.41
CA THR A 59 -13.81 -4.44 4.16
C THR A 59 -12.59 -5.37 4.22
N LYS A 60 -11.46 -4.91 3.71
CA LYS A 60 -10.19 -5.63 3.74
C LYS A 60 -9.14 -4.82 4.50
N THR A 61 -8.25 -5.54 5.17
CA THR A 61 -7.11 -4.95 5.89
C THR A 61 -5.83 -5.52 5.32
N PHE A 62 -4.92 -4.65 4.92
CA PHE A 62 -3.62 -5.01 4.36
C PHE A 62 -2.49 -4.48 5.23
N ALA A 63 -1.44 -5.27 5.39
CA ALA A 63 -0.20 -4.82 5.96
C ALA A 63 0.52 -3.87 4.97
N PRO A 64 1.31 -2.89 5.43
CA PRO A 64 2.07 -2.00 4.56
C PRO A 64 2.99 -2.74 3.57
N GLU A 65 3.52 -3.89 3.99
CA GLU A 65 4.37 -4.77 3.19
C GLU A 65 3.59 -5.45 2.05
N GLU A 66 2.31 -5.80 2.26
CA GLU A 66 1.44 -6.36 1.22
C GLU A 66 1.16 -5.33 0.13
N ILE A 67 0.87 -4.07 0.52
CA ILE A 67 0.70 -2.97 -0.44
C ILE A 67 1.98 -2.73 -1.24
N SER A 68 3.13 -2.75 -0.58
CA SER A 68 4.43 -2.59 -1.26
C SER A 68 4.72 -3.77 -2.18
N SER A 69 4.34 -5.00 -1.81
CA SER A 69 4.42 -6.17 -2.68
C SER A 69 3.58 -5.99 -3.94
N MET A 70 2.37 -5.42 -3.86
CA MET A 70 1.55 -5.15 -5.06
C MET A 70 2.25 -4.16 -6.01
N ILE A 71 2.94 -3.16 -5.47
CA ILE A 71 3.74 -2.21 -6.27
C ILE A 71 4.92 -2.93 -6.92
N LEU A 72 5.65 -3.76 -6.18
CA LEU A 72 6.78 -4.53 -6.70
C LEU A 72 6.37 -5.53 -7.78
N VAL A 73 5.22 -6.19 -7.63
CA VAL A 73 4.63 -7.03 -8.68
C VAL A 73 4.39 -6.20 -9.93
N LYS A 74 3.87 -4.97 -9.80
CA LYS A 74 3.66 -4.12 -10.98
C LYS A 74 4.96 -3.71 -11.67
N MET A 75 6.02 -3.45 -10.90
CA MET A 75 7.35 -3.16 -11.46
C MET A 75 7.94 -4.38 -12.15
N LYS A 76 7.80 -5.57 -11.56
CA LYS A 76 8.17 -6.85 -12.18
C LYS A 76 7.45 -7.03 -13.52
N GLU A 77 6.12 -6.96 -13.55
CA GLU A 77 5.33 -7.09 -14.79
C GLU A 77 5.79 -6.13 -15.90
N THR A 78 6.14 -4.91 -15.51
CA THR A 78 6.60 -3.87 -16.44
C THR A 78 7.95 -4.23 -17.05
N ALA A 79 8.88 -4.73 -16.24
CA ALA A 79 10.18 -5.18 -16.70
C ALA A 79 10.07 -6.46 -17.54
N GLU A 80 9.20 -7.40 -17.17
CA GLU A 80 8.92 -8.62 -17.94
C GLU A 80 8.29 -8.33 -19.30
N ALA A 81 7.35 -7.38 -19.36
CA ALA A 81 6.76 -6.95 -20.62
C ALA A 81 7.80 -6.29 -21.55
N TYR A 82 8.81 -5.63 -20.99
CA TYR A 82 9.91 -5.04 -21.75
C TYR A 82 10.93 -6.09 -22.23
N LEU A 83 11.29 -7.04 -21.36
CA LEU A 83 12.36 -8.03 -21.62
C LEU A 83 11.88 -9.31 -22.30
N GLY A 84 10.58 -9.64 -22.21
CA GLY A 84 9.96 -10.82 -22.82
C GLY A 84 10.17 -12.15 -22.07
N TYR A 85 10.61 -12.12 -20.81
CA TYR A 85 10.80 -13.32 -19.98
C TYR A 85 10.56 -13.05 -18.48
N ASP A 86 10.38 -14.12 -17.69
CA ASP A 86 10.09 -14.05 -16.24
C ASP A 86 11.30 -13.60 -15.41
N ILE A 87 11.11 -12.60 -14.55
CA ILE A 87 12.16 -12.03 -13.69
C ILE A 87 12.01 -12.55 -12.26
N LYS A 88 13.06 -13.22 -11.76
CA LYS A 88 13.06 -13.83 -10.42
C LYS A 88 13.94 -13.12 -9.39
N ASN A 89 14.97 -12.40 -9.85
CA ASN A 89 15.94 -11.75 -8.98
C ASN A 89 15.78 -10.23 -9.07
N ALA A 90 15.82 -9.56 -7.92
CA ALA A 90 15.75 -8.11 -7.83
C ALA A 90 16.62 -7.60 -6.67
N VAL A 91 17.12 -6.37 -6.81
CA VAL A 91 17.69 -5.57 -5.73
C VAL A 91 16.68 -4.46 -5.42
N ILE A 92 16.30 -4.30 -4.16
CA ILE A 92 15.22 -3.42 -3.70
C ILE A 92 15.78 -2.40 -2.71
#